data_AF-T1AGI0-F1
#
_entry.id   AF-T1AGI0-F1
#
_cell.length_a   1.000
_cell.length_b   1.000
_cell.length_c   1.000
_cell.angle_alpha   90.00
_cell.angle_beta   90.00
_cell.angle_gamma   90.00
#
_symmetry.space_group_name_H-M   'P 1'
#
loop_
_entity.id
_entity.type
_entity.pdbx_description
1 polymer ?
#
loop_
_entity_poly.entity_id
_entity_poly.type
_entity_poly.pdbx_seq_one_letter_code
_entity_poly.pdbx_strand_id
1 'polypeptide(L)'
;MSRQTFGLTWWGQQWLQALTHIDYDNRLPRGRAYANKGAVKHLTVTGGEIHAKVQGSRPHPYVVSLNVPALALGDAARLLDGIAGDPALIARLLNKELDPGVLELARKLGIAVFPTRWQDLGMHCSCPDWAVPCKHLAAVIYVLSREIDADPFRLFALRGVDLVAALKVRDIHIDAQIATALPSVADLLQRQEQPAPRVSGENTGNPDPLAPLDFSALPDLTETLLRVLPARPAFSSPDDFREVLQRTQHQVAKSARRELDGPRVRETKDRSAGARLQPQDQPRFELDGNYSLDLTGLTGPSDWHGLLQALGDLDPLQLQDLQPECSALFDLRLLALHLLAHGAAIPQIFALADHATGLRWIPAWLDPIVRHLLQQIAPTLPKDLLRFRAGRRRRALSL
;
A
#
# COMPACT_ATOMS: atom_id res chain seq x y z
N MET A 1 -7.88 15.02 9.16
CA MET A 1 -7.71 14.62 7.75
C MET A 1 -7.18 15.81 6.98
N SER A 2 -6.00 15.69 6.38
CA SER A 2 -5.40 16.75 5.58
C SER A 2 -6.29 17.09 4.38
N ARG A 3 -6.34 18.36 3.99
CA ARG A 3 -7.15 18.84 2.86
C ARG A 3 -6.45 18.41 1.56
N GLN A 4 -6.95 17.35 0.94
CA GLN A 4 -6.35 16.84 -0.30
C GLN A 4 -6.47 17.86 -1.44
N THR A 5 -5.41 17.96 -2.25
CA THR A 5 -5.38 18.73 -3.50
C THR A 5 -5.58 17.77 -4.67
N PHE A 6 -6.39 18.18 -5.64
CA PHE A 6 -6.73 17.42 -6.84
C PHE A 6 -6.06 18.05 -8.06
N GLY A 7 -5.70 17.26 -9.06
CA GLY A 7 -4.94 17.77 -10.22
C GLY A 7 -3.50 18.08 -9.82
N LEU A 8 -2.83 17.09 -9.23
CA LEU A 8 -1.43 17.23 -8.79
C LEU A 8 -0.47 17.21 -9.98
N THR A 9 -0.85 16.46 -11.01
CA THR A 9 -0.09 16.30 -12.26
C THR A 9 -0.65 17.25 -13.31
N TRP A 10 0.14 17.59 -14.34
CA TRP A 10 -0.37 18.45 -15.41
C TRP A 10 -1.56 17.81 -16.14
N TRP A 11 -1.59 16.48 -16.28
CA TRP A 11 -2.70 15.76 -16.91
C TRP A 11 -3.95 15.69 -16.02
N GLY A 12 -3.79 15.54 -14.71
CA GLY A 12 -4.90 15.70 -13.77
C GLY A 12 -5.45 17.13 -13.77
N GLN A 13 -4.59 18.14 -13.95
CA GLN A 13 -5.03 19.53 -14.15
C GLN A 13 -5.81 19.67 -15.46
N GLN A 14 -5.33 19.10 -16.57
CA GLN A 14 -6.06 19.08 -17.85
C GLN A 14 -7.44 18.41 -17.71
N TRP A 15 -7.54 17.31 -16.99
CA TRP A 15 -8.83 16.69 -16.67
C TRP A 15 -9.76 17.66 -15.91
N LEU A 16 -9.23 18.36 -14.91
CA LEU A 16 -10.02 19.35 -14.16
C LEU A 16 -10.31 20.63 -14.97
N GLN A 17 -9.56 20.91 -16.04
CA GLN A 17 -9.88 22.01 -16.95
C GLN A 17 -11.22 21.80 -17.65
N ALA A 18 -11.69 20.57 -17.83
CA ALA A 18 -13.05 20.30 -18.29
C ALA A 18 -14.14 20.94 -17.40
N LEU A 19 -13.83 21.22 -16.13
CA LEU A 19 -14.71 21.91 -15.19
C LEU A 19 -14.56 23.44 -15.20
N THR A 20 -13.58 23.98 -15.94
CA THR A 20 -13.40 25.43 -16.04
C THR A 20 -14.47 26.02 -16.95
N HIS A 21 -14.88 27.27 -16.69
CA HIS A 21 -15.98 27.97 -17.39
C HIS A 21 -17.40 27.48 -17.08
N ILE A 22 -17.63 26.93 -15.89
CA ILE A 22 -18.98 26.71 -15.35
C ILE A 22 -19.41 27.98 -14.59
N ASP A 23 -20.50 28.64 -15.01
CA ASP A 23 -21.09 29.85 -14.37
C ASP A 23 -21.70 29.61 -12.97
N TYR A 24 -21.25 28.59 -12.25
CA TYR A 24 -21.76 28.21 -10.94
C TYR A 24 -20.65 28.20 -9.88
N ASP A 25 -20.13 29.39 -9.57
CA ASP A 25 -18.97 29.65 -8.71
C ASP A 25 -18.99 28.90 -7.36
N ASN A 26 -20.17 28.67 -6.77
CA ASN A 26 -20.28 27.99 -5.48
C ASN A 26 -20.42 26.46 -5.54
N ARG A 27 -20.56 25.85 -6.73
CA ARG A 27 -20.80 24.39 -6.86
C ARG A 27 -19.50 23.59 -6.83
N LEU A 28 -18.48 24.04 -7.56
CA LEU A 28 -17.18 23.37 -7.62
C LEU A 28 -16.45 23.37 -6.26
N PRO A 29 -16.37 24.49 -5.51
CA PRO A 29 -15.76 24.48 -4.18
C PRO A 29 -16.48 23.54 -3.20
N ARG A 30 -17.81 23.48 -3.27
CA ARG A 30 -18.60 22.53 -2.45
C ARG A 30 -18.38 21.08 -2.87
N GLY A 31 -18.29 20.80 -4.17
CA GLY A 31 -17.95 19.47 -4.68
C GLY A 31 -16.57 19.03 -4.23
N ARG A 32 -15.57 19.91 -4.31
CA ARG A 32 -14.22 19.68 -3.76
C ARG A 32 -14.26 19.38 -2.26
N ALA A 33 -15.06 20.12 -1.50
CA ALA A 33 -15.23 19.87 -0.07
C ALA A 33 -15.87 18.50 0.21
N TYR A 34 -16.83 18.06 -0.60
CA TYR A 34 -17.43 16.73 -0.48
C TYR A 34 -16.43 15.62 -0.79
N ALA A 35 -15.65 15.77 -1.85
CA ALA A 35 -14.58 14.84 -2.19
C ALA A 35 -13.56 14.71 -1.04
N ASN A 36 -13.10 15.84 -0.49
CA ASN A 36 -12.17 15.87 0.64
C ASN A 36 -12.73 15.28 1.95
N LYS A 37 -14.05 15.31 2.14
CA LYS A 37 -14.71 14.68 3.30
C LYS A 37 -14.98 13.19 3.12
N GLY A 38 -14.54 12.58 2.01
CA GLY A 38 -14.82 11.18 1.70
C GLY A 38 -16.31 10.92 1.51
N ALA A 39 -17.05 11.88 0.95
CA ALA A 39 -18.49 11.74 0.70
C ALA A 39 -18.78 10.77 -0.45
N VAL A 40 -17.84 10.57 -1.39
CA VAL A 40 -17.93 9.54 -2.42
C VAL A 40 -17.59 8.19 -1.75
N LYS A 41 -18.60 7.34 -1.54
CA LYS A 41 -18.47 6.09 -0.78
C LYS A 41 -18.18 4.88 -1.65
N HIS A 42 -18.77 4.85 -2.83
CA HIS A 42 -18.55 3.81 -3.83
C HIS A 42 -18.27 4.50 -5.14
N LEU A 43 -17.24 4.05 -5.85
CA LEU A 43 -16.86 4.50 -7.17
C LEU A 43 -16.45 3.27 -7.97
N THR A 44 -17.12 3.02 -9.07
CA THR A 44 -16.81 1.96 -10.02
C THR A 44 -16.59 2.60 -11.37
N VAL A 45 -15.48 2.23 -12.02
CA VAL A 45 -15.08 2.74 -13.33
C VAL A 45 -14.94 1.54 -14.25
N THR A 46 -15.71 1.51 -15.33
CA THR A 46 -15.69 0.43 -16.33
C THR A 46 -15.64 1.04 -17.72
N GLY A 47 -14.44 1.08 -18.31
CA GLY A 47 -14.23 1.84 -19.56
C GLY A 47 -14.58 3.31 -19.34
N GLY A 48 -15.42 3.88 -20.21
CA GLY A 48 -15.91 5.25 -20.09
C GLY A 48 -17.10 5.46 -19.13
N GLU A 49 -17.62 4.41 -18.51
CA GLU A 49 -18.76 4.50 -17.57
C GLU A 49 -18.28 4.58 -16.13
N ILE A 50 -18.77 5.58 -15.40
CA ILE A 50 -18.46 5.80 -13.99
C ILE A 50 -19.76 5.79 -13.19
N HIS A 51 -19.84 4.93 -12.19
CA HIS A 51 -20.96 4.88 -11.25
C HIS A 51 -20.46 5.17 -9.84
N ALA A 52 -21.19 6.03 -9.12
CA ALA A 52 -20.83 6.39 -7.76
C ALA A 52 -22.03 6.55 -6.82
N LYS A 53 -21.77 6.35 -5.53
CA LYS A 53 -22.69 6.72 -4.44
C LYS A 53 -22.08 7.86 -3.63
N VAL A 54 -22.76 9.00 -3.60
CA VAL A 54 -22.27 10.20 -2.91
C VAL A 54 -23.18 10.55 -1.73
N GLN A 55 -22.61 10.48 -0.53
CA GLN A 55 -23.28 10.87 0.70
C GLN A 55 -23.56 12.38 0.68
N GLY A 56 -24.82 12.75 0.85
CA GLY A 56 -25.25 14.13 1.01
C GLY A 56 -25.93 14.36 2.34
N SER A 57 -26.91 15.27 2.35
CA SER A 57 -27.73 15.56 3.54
C SER A 57 -28.79 14.51 3.84
N ARG A 58 -29.13 13.63 2.88
CA ARG A 58 -30.13 12.56 3.06
C ARG A 58 -29.49 11.31 3.67
N PRO A 59 -30.25 10.47 4.39
CA PRO A 59 -29.74 9.21 4.95
C PRO A 59 -29.17 8.26 3.89
N HIS A 60 -29.81 8.17 2.72
CA HIS A 60 -29.33 7.37 1.61
C HIS A 60 -28.45 8.20 0.65
N PRO A 61 -27.26 7.70 0.27
CA PRO A 61 -26.40 8.35 -0.72
C PRO A 61 -27.10 8.56 -2.07
N TYR A 62 -26.78 9.67 -2.74
CA TYR A 62 -27.24 9.93 -4.10
C TYR A 62 -26.50 9.03 -5.10
N VAL A 63 -27.21 8.59 -6.13
CA VAL A 63 -26.65 7.84 -7.25
C VAL A 63 -26.15 8.85 -8.27
N VAL A 64 -24.90 8.68 -8.68
CA VAL A 64 -24.23 9.51 -9.68
C VAL A 64 -23.73 8.61 -10.79
N SER A 65 -23.97 9.00 -12.03
CA SER A 65 -23.33 8.39 -13.20
C SER A 65 -22.66 9.44 -14.06
N LEU A 66 -21.47 9.11 -14.56
CA LEU A 66 -20.80 9.87 -15.60
C LEU A 66 -20.43 8.94 -16.76
N ASN A 67 -20.52 9.47 -17.97
CA ASN A 67 -20.04 8.83 -19.19
C ASN A 67 -18.98 9.74 -19.83
N VAL A 68 -17.82 9.16 -20.14
CA VAL A 68 -16.76 9.80 -20.92
C VAL A 68 -16.84 9.21 -22.33
N PRO A 69 -17.11 10.02 -23.38
CA PRO A 69 -17.19 9.52 -24.74
C PRO A 69 -15.87 8.88 -25.19
N ALA A 70 -15.97 7.69 -25.79
CA ALA A 70 -14.81 7.01 -26.34
C ALA A 70 -14.15 7.82 -27.48
N LEU A 71 -12.85 7.62 -27.67
CA LEU A 71 -12.19 8.09 -28.89
C LEU A 71 -12.67 7.26 -30.08
N ALA A 72 -12.80 7.89 -31.25
CA ALA A 72 -13.02 7.15 -32.48
C ALA A 72 -11.86 6.17 -32.71
N LEU A 73 -12.16 4.95 -33.13
CA LEU A 73 -11.14 3.89 -33.28
C LEU A 73 -9.97 4.32 -34.18
N GLY A 74 -10.25 5.03 -35.27
CA GLY A 74 -9.22 5.56 -36.17
C GLY A 74 -8.37 6.65 -35.52
N ASP A 75 -8.96 7.50 -34.68
CA ASP A 75 -8.22 8.54 -33.95
C ASP A 75 -7.32 7.92 -32.88
N ALA A 76 -7.86 6.96 -32.12
CA ALA A 76 -7.08 6.21 -31.16
C ALA A 76 -5.87 5.54 -31.83
N ALA A 77 -6.07 4.85 -32.96
CA ALA A 77 -4.99 4.22 -33.71
C ALA A 77 -3.90 5.22 -34.14
N ARG A 78 -4.30 6.35 -34.76
CA ARG A 78 -3.35 7.39 -35.20
C ARG A 78 -2.56 8.00 -34.05
N LEU A 79 -3.21 8.26 -32.91
CA LEU A 79 -2.55 8.76 -31.72
C LEU A 79 -1.52 7.75 -31.18
N LEU A 80 -1.92 6.49 -31.09
CA LEU A 80 -1.07 5.40 -30.61
C LEU A 80 0.14 5.15 -31.52
N ASP A 81 -0.03 5.24 -32.85
CA ASP A 81 1.07 5.15 -33.80
C ASP A 81 2.08 6.28 -33.60
N GLY A 82 1.60 7.51 -33.40
CA GLY A 82 2.48 8.64 -33.13
C GLY A 82 3.21 8.53 -31.79
N ILE A 83 2.56 8.00 -30.75
CA ILE A 83 3.21 7.75 -29.45
C ILE A 83 4.27 6.65 -29.58
N ALA A 84 3.95 5.54 -30.26
CA ALA A 84 4.89 4.43 -30.46
C ALA A 84 6.10 4.80 -31.32
N GLY A 85 5.95 5.79 -32.20
CA GLY A 85 7.05 6.33 -33.00
C GLY A 85 8.05 7.18 -32.21
N ASP A 86 7.77 7.54 -30.96
CA ASP A 86 8.65 8.33 -30.09
C ASP A 86 9.06 7.55 -28.83
N PRO A 87 10.28 6.99 -28.79
CA PRO A 87 10.78 6.25 -27.63
C PRO A 87 10.76 7.04 -26.32
N ALA A 88 10.89 8.38 -26.36
CA ALA A 88 10.87 9.20 -25.16
C ALA A 88 9.47 9.28 -24.54
N LEU A 89 8.42 9.37 -25.37
CA LEU A 89 7.03 9.33 -24.91
C LEU A 89 6.69 7.97 -24.31
N ILE A 90 7.15 6.88 -24.93
CA ILE A 90 6.98 5.52 -24.41
C ILE A 90 7.67 5.34 -23.07
N ALA A 91 8.94 5.74 -22.95
CA ALA A 91 9.70 5.61 -21.70
C ALA A 91 9.02 6.31 -20.52
N ARG A 92 8.40 7.49 -20.75
CA ARG A 92 7.62 8.19 -19.71
C ARG A 92 6.30 7.49 -19.39
N LEU A 93 5.57 7.04 -20.40
CA LEU A 93 4.34 6.26 -20.18
C LEU A 93 4.62 4.97 -19.38
N LEU A 94 5.72 4.28 -19.64
CA LEU A 94 6.14 3.10 -18.87
C LEU A 94 6.35 3.42 -17.38
N ASN A 95 6.76 4.65 -17.06
CA ASN A 95 6.89 5.15 -15.68
C ASN A 95 5.58 5.74 -15.12
N LYS A 96 4.44 5.52 -15.80
CA LYS A 96 3.13 6.11 -15.47
C LYS A 96 3.14 7.64 -15.48
N GLU A 97 3.95 8.24 -16.33
CA GLU A 97 3.98 9.68 -16.57
C GLU A 97 3.40 9.98 -17.95
N LEU A 98 2.45 10.93 -18.04
CA LEU A 98 2.03 11.46 -19.33
C LEU A 98 2.97 12.60 -19.71
N ASP A 99 3.69 12.48 -20.82
CA ASP A 99 4.52 13.59 -21.33
C ASP A 99 3.64 14.64 -22.05
N PRO A 100 3.84 15.96 -21.84
CA PRO A 100 3.12 17.01 -22.57
C PRO A 100 3.15 16.87 -24.10
N GLY A 101 4.22 16.27 -24.66
CA GLY A 101 4.36 15.94 -26.06
C GLY A 101 3.26 15.03 -26.60
N VAL A 102 2.63 14.20 -25.76
CA VAL A 102 1.44 13.41 -26.14
C VAL A 102 0.27 14.32 -26.49
N LEU A 103 0.06 15.40 -25.73
CA LEU A 103 -1.00 16.37 -26.01
C LEU A 103 -0.69 17.22 -27.24
N GLU A 104 0.59 17.57 -27.46
CA GLU A 104 1.00 18.26 -28.69
C GLU A 104 0.76 17.41 -29.94
N LEU A 105 1.10 16.13 -29.86
CA LEU A 105 0.82 15.14 -30.90
C LEU A 105 -0.70 15.02 -31.15
N ALA A 106 -1.48 14.84 -30.09
CA ALA A 106 -2.93 14.76 -30.20
C ALA A 106 -3.53 16.01 -30.85
N ARG A 107 -3.06 17.21 -30.47
CA ARG A 107 -3.47 18.49 -31.07
C ARG A 107 -3.12 18.57 -32.56
N LYS A 108 -1.93 18.13 -32.97
CA LYS A 108 -1.54 18.05 -34.40
C LYS A 108 -2.44 17.11 -35.20
N LEU A 109 -2.92 16.05 -34.57
CA LEU A 109 -3.83 15.06 -35.18
C LEU A 109 -5.32 15.46 -35.12
N GLY A 110 -5.66 16.57 -34.44
CA GLY A 110 -7.03 17.02 -34.22
C GLY A 110 -7.81 16.19 -33.20
N ILE A 111 -7.13 15.50 -32.29
CA ILE A 111 -7.71 14.53 -31.36
C ILE A 111 -7.81 15.14 -29.96
N ALA A 112 -9.03 15.22 -29.41
CA ALA A 112 -9.26 15.67 -28.05
C ALA A 112 -9.13 14.50 -27.06
N VAL A 113 -7.98 14.37 -26.39
CA VAL A 113 -7.69 13.31 -25.40
C VAL A 113 -8.35 13.57 -24.04
N PHE A 114 -8.51 14.83 -23.67
CA PHE A 114 -9.25 15.25 -22.49
C PHE A 114 -10.60 15.83 -22.90
N PRO A 115 -11.64 15.71 -22.06
CA PRO A 115 -12.83 16.54 -22.19
C PRO A 115 -12.42 18.01 -22.14
N THR A 116 -12.95 18.84 -23.03
CA THR A 116 -12.60 20.27 -23.11
C THR A 116 -13.54 21.15 -22.31
N ARG A 117 -14.77 20.67 -22.12
CA ARG A 117 -15.82 21.31 -21.34
C ARG A 117 -16.70 20.24 -20.69
N TRP A 118 -17.43 20.62 -19.66
CA TRP A 118 -18.25 19.68 -18.90
C TRP A 118 -19.36 19.04 -19.74
N GLN A 119 -19.84 19.71 -20.79
CA GLN A 119 -20.86 19.15 -21.70
C GLN A 119 -20.34 17.99 -22.54
N ASP A 120 -19.02 17.81 -22.62
CA ASP A 120 -18.43 16.65 -23.28
C ASP A 120 -18.60 15.38 -22.43
N LEU A 121 -19.06 15.50 -21.18
CA LEU A 121 -19.34 14.40 -20.27
C LEU A 121 -20.85 14.17 -20.15
N GLY A 122 -21.29 12.92 -20.36
CA GLY A 122 -22.63 12.51 -19.96
C GLY A 122 -22.70 12.51 -18.43
N MET A 123 -23.67 13.20 -17.84
CA MET A 123 -23.73 13.36 -16.39
C MET A 123 -25.15 13.25 -15.87
N HIS A 124 -25.33 12.42 -14.83
CA HIS A 124 -26.59 12.29 -14.13
C HIS A 124 -26.37 12.17 -12.62
N CYS A 125 -27.25 12.79 -11.85
CA CYS A 125 -27.29 12.65 -10.41
C CYS A 125 -28.74 12.61 -9.92
N SER A 126 -29.05 11.69 -9.00
CA SER A 126 -30.38 11.57 -8.39
C SER A 126 -30.70 12.66 -7.35
N CYS A 127 -29.86 13.69 -7.20
CA CYS A 127 -30.11 14.77 -6.26
C CYS A 127 -31.15 15.76 -6.80
N PRO A 128 -31.89 16.46 -5.93
CA PRO A 128 -32.93 17.41 -6.35
C PRO A 128 -32.38 18.72 -6.96
N ASP A 129 -31.07 18.80 -7.17
CA ASP A 129 -30.40 19.96 -7.73
C ASP A 129 -30.35 19.84 -9.25
N TRP A 130 -31.02 20.75 -9.94
CA TRP A 130 -31.22 20.71 -11.39
C TRP A 130 -29.96 21.06 -12.19
N ALA A 131 -28.99 21.77 -11.59
CA ALA A 131 -27.83 22.20 -12.36
C ALA A 131 -26.79 21.11 -12.51
N VAL A 132 -26.18 21.07 -13.69
CA VAL A 132 -25.17 20.10 -14.10
C VAL A 132 -23.87 20.86 -14.45
N PRO A 133 -22.74 20.53 -13.79
CA PRO A 133 -22.60 19.60 -12.69
C PRO A 133 -23.13 20.17 -11.36
N CYS A 134 -23.84 19.33 -10.60
CA CYS A 134 -24.14 19.61 -9.20
C CYS A 134 -22.88 19.35 -8.33
N LYS A 135 -22.93 19.69 -7.03
CA LYS A 135 -21.80 19.44 -6.11
C LYS A 135 -21.42 17.95 -6.01
N HIS A 136 -22.37 17.02 -6.20
CA HIS A 136 -22.08 15.57 -6.14
C HIS A 136 -21.33 15.10 -7.39
N LEU A 137 -21.76 15.57 -8.58
CA LEU A 137 -21.04 15.33 -9.84
C LEU A 137 -19.62 15.90 -9.78
N ALA A 138 -19.49 17.16 -9.35
CA ALA A 138 -18.18 17.77 -9.15
C ALA A 138 -17.31 16.97 -8.16
N ALA A 139 -17.88 16.46 -7.06
CA ALA A 139 -17.14 15.62 -6.12
C ALA A 139 -16.60 14.33 -6.77
N VAL A 140 -17.39 13.66 -7.62
CA VAL A 140 -16.94 12.47 -8.34
C VAL A 140 -15.84 12.82 -9.34
N ILE A 141 -15.96 13.93 -10.08
CA ILE A 141 -14.94 14.37 -11.05
C ILE A 141 -13.60 14.69 -10.36
N TYR A 142 -13.63 15.30 -9.17
CA TYR A 142 -12.43 15.48 -8.34
C TYR A 142 -11.84 14.14 -7.87
N VAL A 143 -12.66 13.20 -7.39
CA VAL A 143 -12.14 11.88 -6.99
C VAL A 143 -11.56 11.13 -8.19
N LEU A 144 -12.16 11.24 -9.37
CA LEU A 144 -11.65 10.63 -10.61
C LEU A 144 -10.34 11.26 -11.06
N SER A 145 -10.16 12.58 -10.87
CA SER A 145 -8.90 13.24 -11.18
C SER A 145 -7.73 12.68 -10.36
N ARG A 146 -7.99 12.21 -9.14
CA ARG A 146 -6.98 11.55 -8.30
C ARG A 146 -6.55 10.20 -8.88
N GLU A 147 -7.49 9.45 -9.45
CA GLU A 147 -7.15 8.20 -10.14
C GLU A 147 -6.33 8.48 -11.40
N ILE A 148 -6.71 9.51 -12.16
CA ILE A 148 -5.97 9.97 -13.34
C ILE A 148 -4.58 10.48 -12.96
N ASP A 149 -4.45 11.26 -11.87
CA ASP A 149 -3.17 11.72 -11.32
C ASP A 149 -2.25 10.54 -10.97
N ALA A 150 -2.80 9.43 -10.48
CA ALA A 150 -2.04 8.25 -10.07
C ALA A 150 -1.59 7.39 -11.26
N ASP A 151 -2.35 7.37 -12.34
CA ASP A 151 -2.08 6.52 -13.50
C ASP A 151 -2.71 7.09 -14.79
N PRO A 152 -1.90 7.64 -15.72
CA PRO A 152 -2.41 8.21 -16.95
C PRO A 152 -3.06 7.16 -17.88
N PHE A 153 -2.83 5.86 -17.69
CA PHE A 153 -3.50 4.80 -18.45
C PHE A 153 -5.01 4.80 -18.18
N ARG A 154 -5.43 5.24 -16.98
CA ARG A 154 -6.85 5.37 -16.66
C ARG A 154 -7.56 6.37 -17.55
N LEU A 155 -6.89 7.44 -17.96
CA LEU A 155 -7.45 8.39 -18.93
C LEU A 155 -7.74 7.71 -20.26
N PHE A 156 -6.79 6.93 -20.80
CA PHE A 156 -7.00 6.19 -22.05
C PHE A 156 -8.10 5.13 -21.93
N ALA A 157 -8.13 4.40 -20.81
CA ALA A 157 -9.20 3.43 -20.53
C ALA A 157 -10.58 4.08 -20.46
N LEU A 158 -10.70 5.27 -19.84
CA LEU A 158 -11.92 6.09 -19.85
C LEU A 158 -12.34 6.48 -21.27
N ARG A 159 -11.38 6.65 -22.18
CA ARG A 159 -11.61 6.95 -23.60
C ARG A 159 -11.74 5.69 -24.47
N GLY A 160 -11.89 4.51 -23.87
CA GLY A 160 -12.08 3.25 -24.59
C GLY A 160 -10.80 2.69 -25.22
N VAL A 161 -9.63 3.15 -24.78
CA VAL A 161 -8.33 2.72 -25.30
C VAL A 161 -7.60 1.89 -24.25
N ASP A 162 -7.43 0.60 -24.53
CA ASP A 162 -6.50 -0.25 -23.78
C ASP A 162 -5.08 0.01 -24.30
N LEU A 163 -4.39 0.92 -23.61
CA LEU A 163 -3.05 1.35 -24.00
C LEU A 163 -2.02 0.20 -23.95
N VAL A 164 -2.15 -0.73 -22.99
CA VAL A 164 -1.22 -1.87 -22.88
C VAL A 164 -1.41 -2.82 -24.06
N ALA A 165 -2.65 -3.18 -24.37
CA ALA A 165 -2.95 -4.02 -25.53
C ALA A 165 -2.52 -3.36 -26.84
N ALA A 166 -2.78 -2.05 -26.98
CA ALA A 166 -2.41 -1.28 -28.16
C ALA A 166 -0.89 -1.17 -28.37
N LEU A 167 -0.11 -1.00 -27.31
CA LEU A 167 1.35 -0.94 -27.39
C LEU A 167 1.94 -2.32 -27.67
N LYS A 168 1.35 -3.38 -27.13
CA LYS A 168 1.75 -4.77 -27.42
C LYS A 168 1.61 -5.12 -28.91
N VAL A 169 0.56 -4.65 -29.57
CA VAL A 169 0.38 -4.82 -31.04
C VAL A 169 1.50 -4.14 -31.83
N ARG A 170 2.19 -3.17 -31.24
CA ARG A 170 3.31 -2.42 -31.83
C ARG A 170 4.69 -2.92 -31.36
N ASP A 171 4.74 -4.17 -30.87
CA ASP A 171 5.94 -4.83 -30.34
C ASP A 171 6.58 -4.12 -29.13
N ILE A 172 5.81 -3.30 -28.43
CA ILE A 172 6.20 -2.67 -27.16
C ILE A 172 5.58 -3.48 -26.03
N HIS A 173 6.38 -4.37 -25.44
CA HIS A 173 5.95 -5.22 -24.34
C HIS A 173 6.07 -4.47 -23.02
N ILE A 174 4.92 -4.04 -22.49
CA ILE A 174 4.83 -3.56 -21.11
C ILE A 174 4.60 -4.78 -20.23
N ASP A 175 5.55 -5.09 -19.34
CA ASP A 175 5.35 -6.16 -18.36
C ASP A 175 4.09 -5.85 -17.56
N ALA A 176 3.09 -6.73 -17.71
CA ALA A 176 1.77 -6.62 -17.09
C ALA A 176 1.79 -6.80 -15.56
N GLN A 177 2.94 -6.62 -14.91
CA GLN A 177 3.04 -6.43 -13.46
C GLN A 177 2.32 -5.13 -13.00
N ILE A 178 1.88 -4.30 -13.95
CA ILE A 178 0.97 -3.17 -13.74
C ILE A 178 -0.47 -3.63 -13.41
N ALA A 179 -0.86 -4.88 -13.69
CA ALA A 179 -2.14 -5.43 -13.23
C ALA A 179 -2.09 -5.66 -11.70
N THR A 180 -2.49 -4.61 -10.98
CA THR A 180 -2.28 -4.39 -9.55
C THR A 180 -3.26 -5.21 -8.69
N ALA A 181 -3.37 -6.51 -8.93
CA ALA A 181 -4.06 -7.36 -7.97
C ALA A 181 -3.17 -7.44 -6.72
N LEU A 182 -3.62 -6.82 -5.63
CA LEU A 182 -2.95 -6.97 -4.35
C LEU A 182 -2.89 -8.46 -4.01
N PRO A 183 -1.73 -8.99 -3.58
CA PRO A 183 -1.64 -10.38 -3.18
C PRO A 183 -2.63 -10.65 -2.04
N SER A 184 -3.30 -11.79 -2.06
CA SER A 184 -4.09 -12.24 -0.90
C SER A 184 -3.17 -12.65 0.25
N VAL A 185 -3.73 -12.80 1.45
CA VAL A 185 -2.99 -13.38 2.59
C VAL A 185 -2.38 -14.74 2.23
N ALA A 186 -3.09 -15.57 1.46
CA ALA A 186 -2.56 -16.87 1.03
C ALA A 186 -1.36 -16.73 0.08
N ASP A 187 -1.40 -15.78 -0.87
CA ASP A 187 -0.29 -15.53 -1.81
C ASP A 187 0.97 -15.04 -1.09
N LEU A 188 0.78 -14.19 -0.08
CA LEU A 188 1.88 -13.69 0.75
C LEU A 188 2.63 -14.83 1.46
N LEU A 189 1.90 -15.85 1.91
CA LEU A 189 2.45 -16.98 2.63
C LEU A 189 3.08 -18.02 1.69
N GLN A 190 2.53 -18.21 0.48
CA GLN A 190 3.11 -19.12 -0.52
C GLN A 190 4.41 -18.59 -1.13
N ARG A 191 4.53 -17.28 -1.37
CA ARG A 191 5.76 -16.68 -1.93
C ARG A 191 6.97 -16.81 -1.01
N GLN A 192 6.77 -16.96 0.30
CA GLN A 192 7.87 -17.17 1.24
C GLN A 192 8.46 -18.60 1.19
N GLU A 193 7.75 -19.56 0.61
CA GLU A 193 8.23 -20.95 0.43
C GLU A 193 9.10 -21.12 -0.82
N GLN A 194 9.14 -20.13 -1.72
CA GLN A 194 10.02 -20.17 -2.88
C GLN A 194 11.43 -19.76 -2.45
N PRO A 195 12.47 -20.58 -2.72
CA PRO A 195 13.84 -20.21 -2.38
C PRO A 195 14.18 -18.88 -3.05
N ALA A 196 14.63 -17.90 -2.26
CA ALA A 196 15.06 -16.62 -2.78
C ALA A 196 16.05 -16.84 -3.94
N PRO A 197 15.95 -16.09 -5.05
CA PRO A 197 16.91 -16.20 -6.14
C PRO A 197 18.31 -16.02 -5.56
N ARG A 198 19.18 -17.02 -5.76
CA ARG A 198 20.57 -16.97 -5.31
C ARG A 198 21.24 -15.80 -6.02
N VAL A 199 21.50 -14.72 -5.29
CA VAL A 199 22.36 -13.64 -5.77
C VAL A 199 23.77 -14.22 -5.83
N SER A 200 24.19 -14.61 -7.02
CA SER A 200 25.53 -15.12 -7.29
C SER A 200 26.55 -14.02 -7.04
N GLY A 201 27.29 -14.08 -5.94
CA GLY A 201 28.42 -13.18 -5.66
C GLY A 201 28.78 -12.94 -4.19
N GLU A 202 27.90 -13.25 -3.23
CA GLU A 202 28.17 -12.95 -1.81
C GLU A 202 28.68 -14.21 -1.08
N ASN A 203 29.98 -14.22 -0.77
CA ASN A 203 30.64 -15.25 0.04
C ASN A 203 30.43 -14.96 1.54
N THR A 204 29.18 -14.86 1.98
CA THR A 204 28.86 -14.92 3.39
C THR A 204 28.75 -16.41 3.74
N GLY A 205 29.64 -16.91 4.59
CA GLY A 205 29.54 -18.27 5.11
C GLY A 205 28.14 -18.50 5.70
N ASN A 206 27.67 -19.75 5.65
CA ASN A 206 26.36 -20.11 6.20
C ASN A 206 26.31 -19.67 7.68
N PRO A 207 25.35 -18.80 8.09
CA PRO A 207 25.30 -18.30 9.47
C PRO A 207 25.18 -19.45 10.46
N ASP A 208 25.94 -19.40 11.56
CA ASP A 208 25.81 -20.36 12.65
C ASP A 208 24.54 -20.04 13.46
N PRO A 209 23.51 -20.92 13.46
CA PRO A 209 22.27 -20.68 14.19
C PRO A 209 22.44 -20.58 15.71
N LEU A 210 23.53 -21.12 16.25
CA LEU A 210 23.80 -21.16 17.69
C LEU A 210 24.64 -19.98 18.16
N ALA A 211 25.22 -19.21 17.24
CA ALA A 211 25.96 -17.99 17.58
C ALA A 211 24.99 -16.87 18.00
N PRO A 212 25.39 -15.99 18.93
CA PRO A 212 24.62 -14.80 19.25
C PRO A 212 24.35 -13.92 18.03
N LEU A 213 23.16 -13.32 17.94
CA LEU A 213 22.83 -12.35 16.90
C LEU A 213 23.63 -11.05 17.11
N ASP A 214 24.38 -10.63 16.09
CA ASP A 214 25.13 -9.37 16.12
C ASP A 214 24.35 -8.26 15.39
N PHE A 215 23.82 -7.31 16.17
CA PHE A 215 23.10 -6.15 15.64
C PHE A 215 24.01 -4.92 15.41
N SER A 216 25.29 -4.98 15.78
CA SER A 216 26.19 -3.82 15.70
C SER A 216 26.50 -3.40 14.26
N ALA A 217 26.45 -4.37 13.33
CA ALA A 217 26.66 -4.14 11.91
C ALA A 217 25.40 -3.61 11.18
N LEU A 218 24.24 -3.56 11.85
CA LEU A 218 22.98 -3.21 11.19
C LEU A 218 23.01 -1.73 10.69
N PRO A 219 22.83 -1.48 9.39
CA PRO A 219 22.88 -0.13 8.85
C PRO A 219 21.61 0.66 9.17
N ASP A 220 21.69 1.98 9.28
CA ASP A 220 20.50 2.84 9.27
C ASP A 220 19.97 2.95 7.84
N LEU A 221 18.81 2.34 7.57
CA LEU A 221 18.19 2.28 6.26
C LEU A 221 17.11 3.35 6.05
N THR A 222 16.85 4.19 7.05
CA THR A 222 15.75 5.17 7.04
C THR A 222 15.82 6.08 5.81
N GLU A 223 16.95 6.77 5.61
CA GLU A 223 17.14 7.70 4.48
C GLU A 223 17.17 6.99 3.13
N THR A 224 17.83 5.83 3.07
CA THR A 224 17.98 5.05 1.83
C THR A 224 16.63 4.60 1.30
N LEU A 225 15.77 4.04 2.16
CA LEU A 225 14.44 3.58 1.78
C LEU A 225 13.51 4.74 1.42
N LEU A 226 13.61 5.87 2.11
CA LEU A 226 12.82 7.08 1.81
C LEU A 226 13.11 7.64 0.42
N ARG A 227 14.35 7.59 -0.05
CA ARG A 227 14.77 8.13 -1.36
C ARG A 227 14.16 7.39 -2.54
N VAL A 228 13.83 6.10 -2.38
CA VAL A 228 13.21 5.27 -3.43
C VAL A 228 11.75 5.64 -3.65
N LEU A 229 11.09 6.22 -2.64
CA LEU A 229 9.69 6.61 -2.72
C LEU A 229 9.54 7.97 -3.41
N PRO A 230 8.46 8.22 -4.17
CA PRO A 230 8.18 9.56 -4.68
C PRO A 230 7.90 10.54 -3.52
N ALA A 231 8.28 11.80 -3.69
CA ALA A 231 8.01 12.86 -2.70
C ALA A 231 6.51 13.14 -2.55
N ARG A 232 5.75 13.08 -3.65
CA ARG A 232 4.33 13.42 -3.69
C ARG A 232 3.52 12.39 -4.47
N PRO A 233 3.38 11.16 -3.96
CA PRO A 233 2.46 10.19 -4.57
C PRO A 233 1.02 10.72 -4.55
N ALA A 234 0.19 10.23 -5.47
CA ALA A 234 -1.17 10.72 -5.68
C ALA A 234 -2.10 10.64 -4.44
N PHE A 235 -1.76 9.78 -3.46
CA PHE A 235 -2.53 9.64 -2.21
C PHE A 235 -2.09 10.61 -1.10
N SER A 236 -0.89 11.19 -1.19
CA SER A 236 -0.33 12.11 -0.20
C SER A 236 -0.31 13.53 -0.79
N SER A 237 -1.30 14.32 -0.41
CA SER A 237 -1.33 15.74 -0.76
C SER A 237 -2.01 16.51 0.36
N PRO A 238 -1.47 17.68 0.79
CA PRO A 238 -0.42 18.48 0.12
C PRO A 238 1.03 18.21 0.57
N ASP A 239 1.23 17.42 1.63
CA ASP A 239 2.53 17.26 2.27
C ASP A 239 3.47 16.33 1.48
N ASP A 240 4.78 16.55 1.59
CA ASP A 240 5.78 15.59 1.11
C ASP A 240 5.64 14.29 1.92
N PHE A 241 5.31 13.21 1.23
CA PHE A 241 5.13 11.90 1.85
C PHE A 241 6.39 11.41 2.54
N ARG A 242 7.57 11.72 1.98
CA ARG A 242 8.84 11.33 2.57
C ARG A 242 9.01 11.99 3.93
N GLU A 243 8.67 13.27 4.07
CA GLU A 243 8.74 13.95 5.37
C GLU A 243 7.77 13.36 6.40
N VAL A 244 6.53 13.07 5.98
CA VAL A 244 5.53 12.45 6.87
C VAL A 244 6.03 11.08 7.33
N LEU A 245 6.49 10.25 6.39
CA LEU A 245 7.00 8.91 6.69
C LEU A 245 8.28 8.95 7.54
N GLN A 246 9.19 9.88 7.26
CA GLN A 246 10.42 10.08 8.05
C GLN A 246 10.11 10.43 9.50
N ARG A 247 9.15 11.36 9.73
CA ARG A 247 8.70 11.70 11.10
C ARG A 247 8.13 10.50 11.83
N THR A 248 7.30 9.70 11.15
CA THR A 248 6.75 8.46 11.71
C THR A 248 7.83 7.43 12.00
N GLN A 249 8.75 7.19 11.06
CA GLN A 249 9.88 6.26 11.23
C GLN A 249 10.79 6.69 12.39
N HIS A 250 11.05 7.99 12.55
CA HIS A 250 11.84 8.49 13.67
C HIS A 250 11.15 8.25 15.02
N GLN A 251 9.83 8.43 15.10
CA GLN A 251 9.06 8.10 16.30
C GLN A 251 9.08 6.60 16.62
N VAL A 252 8.94 5.76 15.59
CA VAL A 252 9.02 4.29 15.72
C VAL A 252 10.41 3.87 16.19
N ALA A 253 11.47 4.36 15.54
CA ALA A 253 12.85 4.06 15.91
C ALA A 253 13.18 4.51 17.33
N LYS A 254 12.72 5.70 17.73
CA LYS A 254 12.86 6.20 19.12
C LYS A 254 12.13 5.31 20.12
N SER A 255 10.96 4.80 19.76
CA SER A 255 10.18 3.91 20.63
C SER A 255 10.84 2.53 20.75
N ALA A 256 11.36 2.00 19.64
CA ALA A 256 12.12 0.75 19.62
C ALA A 256 13.39 0.84 20.47
N ARG A 257 14.18 1.92 20.35
CA ARG A 257 15.37 2.16 21.18
C ARG A 257 15.04 2.24 22.66
N ARG A 258 13.95 2.93 23.03
CA ARG A 258 13.48 2.98 24.43
C ARG A 258 13.12 1.61 24.99
N GLU A 259 12.56 0.72 24.17
CA GLU A 259 12.25 -0.65 24.58
C GLU A 259 13.52 -1.52 24.69
N LEU A 260 14.56 -1.25 23.88
CA LEU A 260 15.86 -1.93 23.97
C LEU A 260 16.69 -1.45 25.18
N ASP A 261 16.70 -0.15 25.44
CA ASP A 261 17.47 0.51 26.51
C ASP A 261 16.76 0.46 27.88
N GLY A 262 15.46 0.15 27.88
CA GLY A 262 14.63 0.16 29.08
C GLY A 262 15.03 -0.92 30.10
N PRO A 263 14.73 -0.71 31.39
CA PRO A 263 14.97 -1.74 32.40
C PRO A 263 14.14 -2.99 32.08
N ARG A 264 14.82 -4.13 31.89
CA ARG A 264 14.21 -5.42 31.59
C ARG A 264 13.36 -5.96 32.73
N VAL A 265 13.68 -5.58 33.96
CA VAL A 265 12.87 -5.87 35.15
C VAL A 265 12.20 -4.56 35.59
N ARG A 266 10.94 -4.36 35.23
CA ARG A 266 10.14 -3.28 35.81
C ARG A 266 9.61 -3.76 37.17
N GLU A 267 10.02 -3.11 38.26
CA GLU A 267 9.45 -3.35 39.60
C GLU A 267 7.94 -3.09 39.58
N THR A 268 7.15 -4.14 39.49
CA THR A 268 5.69 -4.07 39.41
C THR A 268 5.09 -3.98 40.81
N LYS A 269 4.79 -2.75 41.28
CA LYS A 269 3.90 -2.54 42.43
C LYS A 269 2.40 -2.64 42.08
N ASP A 270 2.02 -2.74 40.81
CA ASP A 270 0.61 -2.59 40.40
C ASP A 270 0.17 -3.43 39.18
N ARG A 271 0.93 -4.45 38.76
CA ARG A 271 0.50 -5.33 37.65
C ARG A 271 0.00 -6.66 38.18
N SER A 272 -1.20 -7.04 37.77
CA SER A 272 -1.80 -8.34 38.06
C SER A 272 -0.83 -9.46 37.68
N ALA A 273 -0.69 -10.45 38.58
CA ALA A 273 0.21 -11.59 38.47
C ALA A 273 0.00 -12.49 37.22
N GLY A 274 -0.92 -12.14 36.31
CA GLY A 274 -1.30 -12.91 35.12
C GLY A 274 -0.57 -12.56 33.82
N ALA A 275 0.42 -11.67 33.82
CA ALA A 275 1.09 -11.23 32.59
C ALA A 275 2.49 -11.86 32.35
N ARG A 276 2.96 -12.78 33.20
CA ARG A 276 4.29 -13.40 33.05
C ARG A 276 4.21 -14.72 32.30
N LEU A 277 5.24 -14.99 31.49
CA LEU A 277 5.45 -16.29 30.85
C LEU A 277 5.83 -17.34 31.90
N GLN A 278 5.31 -18.55 31.74
CA GLN A 278 5.56 -19.70 32.60
C GLN A 278 6.42 -20.76 31.88
N PRO A 279 7.17 -21.60 32.62
CA PRO A 279 7.97 -22.68 32.04
C PRO A 279 7.20 -23.67 31.15
N GLN A 280 5.90 -23.85 31.37
CA GLN A 280 5.04 -24.73 30.58
C GLN A 280 4.38 -24.07 29.36
N ASP A 281 4.52 -22.75 29.19
CA ASP A 281 3.89 -22.01 28.11
C ASP A 281 4.49 -22.42 26.75
N GLN A 282 3.65 -22.83 25.81
CA GLN A 282 4.00 -23.22 24.45
C GLN A 282 3.18 -22.40 23.45
N PRO A 283 3.49 -21.10 23.28
CA PRO A 283 2.71 -20.23 22.43
C PRO A 283 2.62 -20.75 20.99
N ARG A 284 1.40 -20.73 20.44
CA ARG A 284 1.09 -21.06 19.04
C ARG A 284 0.21 -19.99 18.44
N PHE A 285 0.49 -19.68 17.18
CA PHE A 285 -0.21 -18.66 16.41
C PHE A 285 -1.01 -19.29 15.27
N GLU A 286 -2.27 -18.94 15.13
CA GLU A 286 -3.10 -19.30 13.98
C GLU A 286 -3.55 -18.01 13.27
N LEU A 287 -3.07 -17.78 12.05
CA LEU A 287 -3.43 -16.65 11.19
C LEU A 287 -4.54 -17.07 10.23
N ASP A 288 -5.57 -16.25 10.05
CA ASP A 288 -6.64 -16.52 9.08
C ASP A 288 -6.56 -15.67 7.80
N GLY A 289 -7.50 -15.88 6.88
CA GLY A 289 -7.60 -15.14 5.61
C GLY A 289 -7.92 -13.64 5.76
N ASN A 290 -8.33 -13.19 6.95
CA ASN A 290 -8.53 -11.79 7.29
C ASN A 290 -7.32 -11.21 8.05
N TYR A 291 -6.19 -11.93 8.07
CA TYR A 291 -4.99 -11.54 8.79
C TYR A 291 -5.23 -11.37 10.31
N SER A 292 -6.25 -12.05 10.85
CA SER A 292 -6.50 -12.11 12.29
C SER A 292 -5.64 -13.19 12.93
N LEU A 293 -5.06 -12.88 14.08
CA LEU A 293 -4.13 -13.73 14.81
C LEU A 293 -4.81 -14.31 16.06
N ASP A 294 -5.03 -15.62 16.06
CA ASP A 294 -5.47 -16.37 17.24
C ASP A 294 -4.24 -16.87 18.00
N LEU A 295 -4.18 -16.57 19.30
CA LEU A 295 -3.08 -16.93 20.21
C LEU A 295 -3.53 -18.03 21.17
N THR A 296 -2.74 -19.10 21.27
CA THR A 296 -3.02 -20.25 22.14
C THR A 296 -1.74 -20.75 22.83
N GLY A 297 -1.89 -21.61 23.84
CA GLY A 297 -0.75 -22.24 24.52
C GLY A 297 -0.06 -21.37 25.57
N LEU A 298 -0.71 -20.30 26.01
CA LEU A 298 -0.26 -19.42 27.09
C LEU A 298 -1.19 -19.53 28.29
N THR A 299 -0.60 -19.50 29.48
CA THR A 299 -1.33 -19.48 30.76
C THR A 299 -1.60 -18.06 31.26
N GLY A 300 -0.72 -17.10 30.93
CA GLY A 300 -0.83 -15.70 31.37
C GLY A 300 -1.40 -14.77 30.29
N PRO A 301 -0.58 -14.32 29.32
CA PRO A 301 -1.03 -13.36 28.31
C PRO A 301 -2.16 -13.91 27.44
N SER A 302 -3.27 -13.18 27.37
CA SER A 302 -4.46 -13.57 26.61
C SER A 302 -4.51 -12.98 25.19
N ASP A 303 -3.64 -12.02 24.88
CA ASP A 303 -3.58 -11.37 23.58
C ASP A 303 -2.12 -11.07 23.15
N TRP A 304 -1.98 -10.63 21.90
CA TRP A 304 -0.70 -10.29 21.29
C TRP A 304 0.03 -9.17 22.06
N HIS A 305 -0.69 -8.17 22.55
CA HIS A 305 -0.08 -7.03 23.24
C HIS A 305 0.51 -7.44 24.59
N GLY A 306 -0.24 -8.23 25.37
CA GLY A 306 0.21 -8.80 26.63
C GLY A 306 1.42 -9.71 26.43
N LEU A 307 1.45 -10.52 25.36
CA LEU A 307 2.60 -11.36 25.05
C LEU A 307 3.86 -10.52 24.75
N LEU A 308 3.74 -9.47 23.93
CA LEU A 308 4.87 -8.57 23.64
C LEU A 308 5.39 -7.85 24.88
N GLN A 309 4.51 -7.50 25.82
CA GLN A 309 4.90 -6.94 27.12
C GLN A 309 5.62 -7.99 27.97
N ALA A 310 5.07 -9.21 28.07
CA ALA A 310 5.66 -10.31 28.84
C ALA A 310 7.07 -10.67 28.36
N LEU A 311 7.28 -10.70 27.05
CA LEU A 311 8.59 -10.91 26.43
C LEU A 311 9.55 -9.75 26.68
N GLY A 312 9.04 -8.51 26.79
CA GLY A 312 9.86 -7.33 27.08
C GLY A 312 10.32 -7.21 28.53
N ASP A 313 9.50 -7.73 29.45
CA ASP A 313 9.78 -7.74 30.90
C ASP A 313 10.60 -9.00 31.32
N LEU A 314 11.05 -9.83 30.35
CA LEU A 314 11.75 -11.09 30.62
C LEU A 314 13.26 -10.85 30.84
N ASP A 315 13.83 -11.46 31.89
CA ASP A 315 15.27 -11.53 32.08
C ASP A 315 15.86 -12.65 31.19
N PRO A 316 16.87 -12.38 30.35
CA PRO A 316 17.50 -13.41 29.52
C PRO A 316 17.99 -14.64 30.27
N LEU A 317 18.35 -14.50 31.56
CA LEU A 317 18.76 -15.64 32.38
C LEU A 317 17.62 -16.66 32.59
N GLN A 318 16.36 -16.23 32.48
CA GLN A 318 15.18 -17.09 32.61
C GLN A 318 14.86 -17.86 31.32
N LEU A 319 15.46 -17.50 30.18
CA LEU A 319 15.19 -18.16 28.89
C LEU A 319 15.52 -19.66 28.91
N GLN A 320 16.50 -20.06 29.72
CA GLN A 320 16.89 -21.47 29.88
C GLN A 320 15.79 -22.32 30.54
N ASP A 321 14.87 -21.69 31.27
CA ASP A 321 13.79 -22.35 32.00
C ASP A 321 12.46 -22.34 31.23
N LEU A 322 12.42 -21.71 30.05
CA LEU A 322 11.23 -21.60 29.21
C LEU A 322 11.26 -22.57 28.03
N GLN A 323 10.09 -22.80 27.42
CA GLN A 323 9.98 -23.61 26.21
C GLN A 323 10.66 -22.91 25.00
N PRO A 324 11.15 -23.69 24.01
CA PRO A 324 11.81 -23.14 22.82
C PRO A 324 10.99 -22.08 22.08
N GLU A 325 9.66 -22.17 22.09
CA GLU A 325 8.75 -21.19 21.50
C GLU A 325 8.85 -19.82 22.15
N CYS A 326 8.96 -19.76 23.48
CA CYS A 326 9.13 -18.50 24.21
C CYS A 326 10.48 -17.87 23.90
N SER A 327 11.54 -18.69 23.85
CA SER A 327 12.89 -18.21 23.51
C SER A 327 12.98 -17.69 22.08
N ALA A 328 12.42 -18.44 21.11
CA ALA A 328 12.34 -18.00 19.73
C ALA A 328 11.55 -16.69 19.56
N LEU A 329 10.45 -16.51 20.31
CA LEU A 329 9.68 -15.26 20.30
C LEU A 329 10.43 -14.09 20.93
N PHE A 330 11.23 -14.35 21.97
CA PHE A 330 12.11 -13.34 22.55
C PHE A 330 13.13 -12.85 21.52
N ASP A 331 13.80 -13.78 20.83
CA ASP A 331 14.79 -13.46 19.80
C ASP A 331 14.16 -12.73 18.60
N LEU A 332 12.97 -13.17 18.16
CA LEU A 332 12.22 -12.50 17.09
C LEU A 332 11.80 -11.09 17.49
N ARG A 333 11.38 -10.87 18.74
CA ARG A 333 11.06 -9.54 19.26
C ARG A 333 12.30 -8.65 19.27
N LEU A 334 13.45 -9.17 19.73
CA LEU A 334 14.70 -8.43 19.76
C LEU A 334 15.15 -8.03 18.36
N LEU A 335 15.14 -8.97 17.41
CA LEU A 335 15.41 -8.71 16.00
C LEU A 335 14.46 -7.64 15.44
N ALA A 336 13.15 -7.75 15.67
CA ALA A 336 12.18 -6.77 15.21
C ALA A 336 12.45 -5.37 15.78
N LEU A 337 12.79 -5.25 17.06
CA LEU A 337 13.13 -3.96 17.69
C LEU A 337 14.39 -3.35 17.07
N HIS A 338 15.45 -4.14 16.83
CA HIS A 338 16.65 -3.64 16.16
C HIS A 338 16.37 -3.19 14.72
N LEU A 339 15.60 -3.97 13.95
CA LEU A 339 15.18 -3.56 12.60
C LEU A 339 14.40 -2.24 12.63
N LEU A 340 13.45 -2.09 13.55
CA LEU A 340 12.68 -0.85 13.70
C LEU A 340 13.54 0.35 14.15
N ALA A 341 14.52 0.12 15.05
CA ALA A 341 15.45 1.15 15.52
C ALA A 341 16.39 1.69 14.43
N HIS A 342 16.59 0.92 13.36
CA HIS A 342 17.43 1.22 12.20
C HIS A 342 16.62 1.52 10.93
N GLY A 343 15.29 1.62 11.02
CA GLY A 343 14.43 1.85 9.86
C GLY A 343 14.46 0.71 8.83
N ALA A 344 14.96 -0.47 9.18
CA ALA A 344 15.17 -1.62 8.32
C ALA A 344 13.91 -2.48 8.13
N ALA A 345 12.76 -1.82 7.95
CA ALA A 345 11.47 -2.45 7.70
C ALA A 345 10.73 -1.73 6.57
N ILE A 346 10.15 -2.50 5.64
CA ILE A 346 9.41 -1.99 4.50
C ILE A 346 7.92 -2.35 4.59
N PRO A 347 7.02 -1.47 4.13
CA PRO A 347 5.60 -1.76 4.10
C PRO A 347 5.27 -2.75 2.98
N GLN A 348 4.35 -3.67 3.24
CA GLN A 348 3.74 -4.54 2.25
C GLN A 348 2.23 -4.48 2.37
N ILE A 349 1.57 -4.11 1.27
CA ILE A 349 0.12 -4.04 1.15
C ILE A 349 -0.44 -5.32 0.53
N PHE A 350 -1.62 -5.72 0.97
CA PHE A 350 -2.27 -6.96 0.55
C PHE A 350 -3.79 -6.88 0.65
N ALA A 351 -4.48 -7.78 -0.07
CA ALA A 351 -5.94 -7.87 -0.04
C ALA A 351 -6.41 -8.77 1.11
N LEU A 352 -7.43 -8.29 1.83
CA LEU A 352 -8.19 -9.06 2.80
C LEU A 352 -9.46 -9.65 2.15
N ALA A 353 -10.02 -10.71 2.72
CA ALA A 353 -11.14 -11.43 2.11
C ALA A 353 -12.44 -10.61 2.03
N ASP A 354 -12.58 -9.55 2.83
CA ASP A 354 -13.71 -8.63 2.89
C ASP A 354 -13.56 -7.39 1.98
N HIS A 355 -12.66 -7.44 1.00
CA HIS A 355 -12.27 -6.31 0.15
C HIS A 355 -11.59 -5.16 0.90
N ALA A 356 -11.21 -5.35 2.17
CA ALA A 356 -10.32 -4.41 2.85
C ALA A 356 -8.87 -4.58 2.37
N THR A 357 -8.04 -3.58 2.67
CA THR A 357 -6.61 -3.59 2.38
C THR A 357 -5.85 -3.73 3.70
N GLY A 358 -5.01 -4.76 3.79
CA GLY A 358 -4.07 -4.94 4.89
C GLY A 358 -2.74 -4.24 4.61
N LEU A 359 -2.07 -3.83 5.68
CA LEU A 359 -0.71 -3.31 5.66
C LEU A 359 0.09 -4.05 6.73
N ARG A 360 1.21 -4.65 6.33
CA ARG A 360 2.18 -5.25 7.26
C ARG A 360 3.57 -4.66 7.03
N TRP A 361 4.41 -4.73 8.04
CA TRP A 361 5.82 -4.35 7.94
C TRP A 361 6.66 -5.62 7.92
N ILE A 362 7.53 -5.73 6.93
CA ILE A 362 8.46 -6.86 6.78
C ILE A 362 9.90 -6.35 6.86
N PRO A 363 10.85 -7.19 7.27
CA PRO A 363 12.26 -6.83 7.22
C PRO A 363 12.70 -6.40 5.82
N ALA A 364 13.63 -5.45 5.72
CA ALA A 364 14.23 -5.02 4.46
C ALA A 364 15.20 -6.09 3.88
N TRP A 365 14.66 -7.24 3.47
CA TRP A 365 15.41 -8.45 3.04
C TRP A 365 16.41 -8.24 1.89
N LEU A 366 16.24 -7.17 1.11
CA LEU A 366 17.18 -6.82 0.03
C LEU A 366 18.54 -6.36 0.58
N ASP A 367 18.58 -5.86 1.81
CA ASP A 367 19.84 -5.55 2.50
C ASP A 367 20.54 -6.86 2.95
N PRO A 368 21.85 -7.03 2.67
CA PRO A 368 22.56 -8.28 2.94
C PRO A 368 22.71 -8.56 4.44
N ILE A 369 22.82 -7.53 5.30
CA ILE A 369 22.98 -7.69 6.75
C ILE A 369 21.66 -8.11 7.36
N VAL A 370 20.56 -7.47 6.96
CA VAL A 370 19.20 -7.87 7.35
C VAL A 370 18.92 -9.31 6.93
N ARG A 371 19.27 -9.69 5.70
CA ARG A 371 19.11 -11.06 5.18
C ARG A 371 19.89 -12.07 6.00
N HIS A 372 21.15 -11.76 6.35
CA HIS A 372 22.00 -12.65 7.13
C HIS A 372 21.40 -12.93 8.51
N LEU A 373 20.94 -11.90 9.22
CA LEU A 373 20.28 -12.06 10.53
C LEU A 373 19.02 -12.94 10.44
N LEU A 374 18.24 -12.78 9.37
CA LEU A 374 17.04 -13.59 9.16
C LEU A 374 17.37 -15.05 8.80
N GLN A 375 18.44 -15.27 8.04
CA GLN A 375 18.93 -16.63 7.74
C GLN A 375 19.50 -17.32 8.98
N GLN A 376 20.10 -16.56 9.91
CA GLN A 376 20.60 -17.08 11.19
C GLN A 376 19.46 -17.49 12.13
N ILE A 377 18.40 -16.68 12.23
CA ILE A 377 17.28 -16.96 13.15
C ILE A 377 16.29 -17.99 12.61
N ALA A 378 16.07 -18.07 11.28
CA ALA A 378 15.09 -18.99 10.69
C ALA A 378 15.20 -20.45 11.18
N PRO A 379 16.39 -21.10 11.21
CA PRO A 379 16.52 -22.48 11.67
C PRO A 379 16.30 -22.69 13.17
N THR A 380 16.31 -21.63 14.00
CA THR A 380 16.06 -21.75 15.45
C THR A 380 14.56 -21.74 15.78
N LEU A 381 13.71 -21.40 14.81
CA LEU A 381 12.26 -21.28 15.02
C LEU A 381 11.61 -22.67 15.17
N PRO A 382 10.81 -22.89 16.23
CA PRO A 382 10.08 -24.13 16.41
C PRO A 382 9.12 -24.40 15.25
N LYS A 383 9.02 -25.68 14.87
CA LYS A 383 8.02 -26.14 13.92
C LYS A 383 6.62 -25.82 14.46
N ASP A 384 5.70 -25.52 13.55
CA ASP A 384 4.30 -25.23 13.87
C ASP A 384 4.06 -24.00 14.77
N LEU A 385 5.09 -23.17 15.03
CA LEU A 385 4.92 -21.92 15.79
C LEU A 385 3.80 -21.06 15.18
N LEU A 386 3.79 -20.94 13.84
CA LEU A 386 2.76 -20.23 13.09
C LEU A 386 2.03 -21.19 12.13
N ARG A 387 0.70 -21.15 12.18
CA ARG A 387 -0.21 -21.89 11.29
C ARG A 387 -1.10 -20.92 10.54
N PHE A 388 -1.48 -21.29 9.32
CA PHE A 388 -2.46 -20.56 8.51
C PHE A 388 -3.75 -21.36 8.37
N ARG A 389 -4.88 -20.72 8.65
CA ARG A 389 -6.23 -21.26 8.52
C ARG A 389 -6.94 -20.65 7.31
N ALA A 390 -7.15 -21.46 6.28
CA ALA A 390 -7.98 -21.11 5.12
C ALA A 390 -9.26 -21.95 5.15
N GLY A 391 -10.34 -21.38 5.69
CA GLY A 391 -11.59 -22.10 5.93
C GLY A 391 -11.38 -23.26 6.92
N ARG A 392 -11.67 -24.50 6.49
CA ARG A 392 -11.47 -25.71 7.31
C ARG A 392 -10.04 -26.29 7.24
N ARG A 393 -9.18 -25.80 6.33
CA ARG A 393 -7.82 -26.30 6.17
C ARG A 393 -6.87 -25.53 7.09
N ARG A 394 -6.05 -26.26 7.84
CA ARG A 394 -4.93 -25.75 8.62
C ARG A 394 -3.62 -26.18 7.98
N ARG A 395 -2.71 -25.25 7.78
CA ARG A 395 -1.37 -25.51 7.25
C ARG A 395 -0.34 -24.91 8.19
N ALA A 396 0.64 -25.70 8.62
CA ALA A 396 1.80 -25.16 9.29
C ALA A 396 2.65 -24.36 8.29
N LEU A 397 3.04 -23.15 8.67
CA LEU A 397 3.97 -22.35 7.90
C LEU A 397 5.36 -22.71 8.42
N SER A 398 6.10 -23.50 7.64
CA SER A 398 7.55 -23.63 7.84
C SER A 398 8.19 -22.34 7.35
N LEU A 399 8.83 -21.59 8.26
CA LEU A 399 9.58 -20.37 7.94
C LEU A 399 10.89 -20.69 7.24
#